data_AF-A0A2N0NMJ9-F1
#
_entry.id   AF-A0A2N0NMJ9-F1
#
_cell.length_a   1.000
_cell.length_b   1.000
_cell.length_c   1.000
_cell.angle_alpha   90.00
_cell.angle_beta   90.00
_cell.angle_gamma   90.00
#
_symmetry.space_group_name_H-M   'P 1'
#
loop_
_entity.id
_entity.type
_entity.pdbx_description
1 polymer ?
#
loop_
_entity_poly.entity_id
_entity_poly.type
_entity_poly.pdbx_seq_one_letter_code
_entity_poly.pdbx_strand_id
1 'polypeptide(L)'
;MNERFKEFDDDKYITCFFLDPRFRNKPLKDKAYSRIVRCATTIGKRLGFDLKESRTLCEQIKDYRDGKSPFDLDESCSLNDPLNWWNLIDTDPRPNSLPRIARHLLAICPNSASCERGFSTLGWLFND
;
A
#
# COMPACT_ATOMS: atom_id res chain seq x y z
N MET A 1 18.07 21.11 -11.92
CA MET A 1 17.19 19.92 -11.97
C MET A 1 16.83 19.56 -10.54
N ASN A 2 15.54 19.53 -10.22
CA ASN A 2 15.04 19.51 -8.84
C ASN A 2 15.36 18.19 -8.12
N GLU A 3 16.29 18.24 -7.17
CA GLU A 3 16.65 17.12 -6.28
C GLU A 3 15.46 16.63 -5.43
N ARG A 4 14.42 17.45 -5.29
CA ARG A 4 13.16 17.12 -4.60
C ARG A 4 12.35 16.02 -5.29
N PHE A 5 12.52 15.77 -6.60
CA PHE A 5 11.82 14.68 -7.28
C PHE A 5 12.28 13.29 -6.81
N LYS A 6 13.53 13.15 -6.33
CA LYS A 6 14.05 11.88 -5.81
C LYS A 6 13.47 11.53 -4.44
N GLU A 7 13.04 12.53 -3.67
CA GLU A 7 12.46 12.33 -2.32
C GLU A 7 11.08 11.67 -2.38
N PHE A 8 10.36 11.83 -3.50
CA PHE A 8 9.04 11.23 -3.75
C PHE A 8 9.06 10.01 -4.70
N ASP A 9 10.24 9.63 -5.21
CA ASP A 9 10.47 8.37 -5.93
C ASP A 9 10.93 7.25 -4.97
N ASP A 10 10.59 7.33 -3.69
CA ASP A 10 10.87 6.25 -2.75
C ASP A 10 9.81 5.15 -2.89
N ASP A 11 10.27 3.91 -3.07
CA ASP A 11 9.41 2.73 -3.17
C ASP A 11 8.45 2.60 -1.96
N LYS A 12 8.81 3.12 -0.78
CA LYS A 12 7.94 3.10 0.42
C LYS A 12 6.79 4.09 0.30
N TYR A 13 7.02 5.30 -0.22
CA TYR A 13 5.94 6.26 -0.45
C TYR A 13 4.96 5.72 -1.48
N ILE A 14 5.46 5.21 -2.62
CA ILE A 14 4.61 4.59 -3.64
C ILE A 14 3.78 3.44 -3.05
N THR A 15 4.39 2.60 -2.21
CA THR A 15 3.70 1.49 -1.54
C THR A 15 2.68 1.98 -0.53
N CYS A 16 2.98 3.01 0.27
CA CYS A 16 2.05 3.60 1.22
C CYS A 16 0.79 4.14 0.53
N PHE A 17 0.95 4.79 -0.63
CA PHE A 17 -0.15 5.31 -1.44
C PHE A 17 -1.03 4.19 -1.98
N PHE A 18 -0.41 3.14 -2.51
CA PHE A 18 -1.15 1.97 -2.97
C PHE A 18 -1.99 1.36 -1.84
N LEU A 19 -1.44 1.27 -0.64
CA LEU A 19 -2.11 0.70 0.53
C LEU A 19 -3.17 1.63 1.14
N ASP A 20 -3.33 2.85 0.65
CA ASP A 20 -4.45 3.70 1.04
C ASP A 20 -5.70 3.32 0.21
N PRO A 21 -6.80 2.84 0.84
CA PRO A 21 -7.99 2.38 0.12
C PRO A 21 -8.57 3.42 -0.85
N ARG A 22 -8.40 4.72 -0.55
CA ARG A 22 -8.90 5.83 -1.38
C ARG A 22 -8.21 5.93 -2.75
N PHE A 23 -7.01 5.34 -2.89
CA PHE A 23 -6.22 5.38 -4.12
C PHE A 23 -6.14 4.02 -4.82
N ARG A 24 -6.71 2.98 -4.21
CA ARG A 24 -6.71 1.61 -4.72
C ARG A 24 -7.22 1.49 -6.16
N ASN A 25 -8.32 2.15 -6.47
CA ASN A 25 -9.00 2.06 -7.77
C ASN A 25 -8.35 2.92 -8.85
N LYS A 26 -7.31 3.70 -8.51
CA LYS A 26 -6.63 4.52 -9.50
C LYS A 26 -5.67 3.67 -10.33
N PRO A 27 -5.67 3.80 -11.66
CA PRO A 27 -4.85 2.98 -12.53
C PRO A 27 -3.36 3.30 -12.30
N LEU A 28 -2.62 2.33 -11.76
CA LEU A 28 -1.17 2.43 -11.59
C LEU A 28 -0.45 2.34 -12.94
N LYS A 29 0.63 3.09 -13.13
CA LYS A 29 1.55 2.87 -14.27
C LYS A 29 2.22 1.50 -14.20
N ASP A 30 2.55 0.95 -15.36
CA ASP A 30 3.04 -0.43 -15.54
C ASP A 30 4.23 -0.80 -14.63
N LYS A 31 5.16 0.14 -14.40
CA LYS A 31 6.33 -0.06 -13.53
C LYS A 31 6.06 0.15 -12.03
N ALA A 32 4.94 0.76 -11.65
CA ALA A 32 4.65 1.04 -10.25
C ALA A 32 4.25 -0.22 -9.49
N TYR A 33 3.45 -1.10 -10.10
CA TYR A 33 2.98 -2.32 -9.45
C TYR A 33 4.15 -3.26 -9.06
N SER A 34 5.14 -3.44 -9.94
CA SER A 34 6.31 -4.27 -9.63
C SER A 34 7.17 -3.67 -8.51
N ARG A 35 7.30 -2.33 -8.45
CA ARG A 35 7.98 -1.62 -7.35
C ARG A 35 7.26 -1.83 -6.02
N ILE A 36 5.93 -1.73 -6.01
CA ILE A 36 5.08 -1.97 -4.84
C ILE A 36 5.27 -3.39 -4.31
N VAL A 37 5.13 -4.41 -5.18
CA VAL A 37 5.30 -5.82 -4.79
C VAL A 37 6.70 -6.07 -4.22
N ARG A 38 7.74 -5.51 -4.85
CA ARG A 38 9.12 -5.65 -4.38
C ARG A 38 9.34 -4.99 -3.01
N CYS A 39 8.78 -3.80 -2.82
CA CYS A 39 8.89 -3.05 -1.58
C CYS A 39 8.16 -3.76 -0.43
N ALA A 40 6.90 -4.15 -0.64
CA ALA A 40 6.11 -4.91 0.32
C ALA A 40 6.83 -6.22 0.70
N THR A 41 7.33 -6.99 -0.28
CA THR A 41 8.07 -8.23 0.00
C THR A 41 9.34 -7.97 0.82
N THR A 42 10.07 -6.89 0.54
CA THR A 42 11.27 -6.50 1.29
C THR A 42 10.93 -6.15 2.74
N ILE A 43 9.81 -5.45 2.96
CA ILE A 43 9.32 -5.11 4.30
C ILE A 43 8.87 -6.38 5.04
N GLY A 44 8.10 -7.25 4.38
CA GLY A 44 7.68 -8.53 4.95
C GLY A 44 8.87 -9.37 5.43
N LYS A 45 9.93 -9.47 4.62
CA LYS A 45 11.18 -10.14 5.02
C LYS A 45 11.81 -9.51 6.27
N ARG A 46 11.83 -8.18 6.37
CA ARG A 46 12.34 -7.45 7.55
C ARG A 46 11.47 -7.65 8.79
N LEU A 47 10.17 -7.87 8.60
CA LEU A 47 9.22 -8.21 9.67
C LEU A 47 9.24 -9.70 10.05
N GLY A 48 10.12 -10.49 9.43
CA GLY A 48 10.31 -11.91 9.73
C GLY A 48 9.32 -12.84 9.06
N PHE A 49 8.72 -12.45 7.92
CA PHE A 49 7.76 -13.30 7.21
C PHE A 49 8.41 -14.60 6.74
N ASP A 50 7.74 -15.71 7.00
CA ASP A 50 8.13 -17.01 6.44
C ASP A 50 7.72 -17.13 4.96
N LEU A 51 8.02 -18.27 4.34
CA LEU A 51 7.71 -18.52 2.93
C LEU A 51 6.20 -18.50 2.66
N LYS A 52 5.38 -19.05 3.58
CA LYS A 52 3.92 -19.04 3.53
C LYS A 52 3.40 -17.61 3.60
N GLU A 53 3.82 -16.84 4.62
CA GLU A 53 3.43 -15.42 4.74
C GLU A 53 3.84 -14.61 3.51
N SER A 54 5.03 -14.84 2.95
CA SER A 54 5.53 -14.16 1.75
C SER A 54 4.73 -14.50 0.49
N ARG A 55 4.31 -15.76 0.33
CA ARG A 55 3.45 -16.18 -0.79
C ARG A 55 2.06 -15.57 -0.66
N THR A 56 1.47 -15.67 0.53
CA THR A 56 0.17 -15.08 0.83
C THR A 56 0.19 -13.56 0.64
N LEU A 57 1.30 -12.89 0.96
CA LEU A 57 1.45 -11.46 0.71
C LEU A 57 1.25 -11.12 -0.77
N CYS A 58 1.91 -11.83 -1.69
CA CYS A 58 1.77 -11.57 -3.13
C CYS A 58 0.34 -11.80 -3.63
N GLU A 59 -0.32 -12.85 -3.12
CA GLU A 59 -1.73 -13.14 -3.43
C GLU A 59 -2.64 -12.03 -2.91
N GLN A 60 -2.44 -11.59 -1.67
CA GLN A 60 -3.21 -10.52 -1.06
C GLN A 60 -2.99 -9.16 -1.72
N ILE A 61 -1.78 -8.84 -2.19
CA ILE A 61 -1.53 -7.61 -2.97
C ILE A 61 -2.37 -7.60 -4.25
N LYS A 62 -2.47 -8.76 -4.91
CA LYS A 62 -3.31 -8.92 -6.09
C LYS A 62 -4.81 -8.82 -5.75
N ASP A 63 -5.27 -9.54 -4.72
CA ASP A 63 -6.67 -9.51 -4.28
C ASP A 63 -7.08 -8.09 -3.86
N TYR A 64 -6.21 -7.39 -3.14
CA TYR A 64 -6.39 -5.98 -2.80
C TYR A 64 -6.43 -5.13 -4.07
N ARG A 65 -5.52 -5.26 -5.04
CA ARG A 65 -5.64 -4.51 -6.31
C ARG A 65 -6.97 -4.77 -7.04
N ASP A 66 -7.42 -6.02 -7.08
CA ASP A 66 -8.58 -6.47 -7.87
C ASP A 66 -9.95 -6.24 -7.20
N GLY A 67 -10.03 -5.56 -6.04
CA GLY A 67 -11.34 -5.38 -5.39
C GLY A 67 -11.87 -6.61 -4.65
N LYS A 68 -11.06 -7.67 -4.45
CA LYS A 68 -11.55 -8.99 -4.01
C LYS A 68 -11.61 -9.14 -2.50
N SER A 69 -12.54 -9.98 -2.05
CA SER A 69 -12.66 -10.35 -0.64
C SER A 69 -11.37 -10.95 -0.06
N PRO A 70 -10.97 -10.58 1.17
CA PRO A 70 -11.68 -9.72 2.15
C PRO A 70 -11.43 -8.22 1.98
N PHE A 71 -10.77 -7.81 0.90
CA PHE A 71 -10.41 -6.43 0.66
C PHE A 71 -11.52 -5.64 -0.04
N ASP A 72 -12.74 -6.16 -0.18
CA ASP A 72 -13.85 -5.51 -0.90
C ASP A 72 -14.59 -4.43 -0.09
N LEU A 73 -14.15 -4.16 1.14
CA LEU A 73 -14.74 -3.14 2.01
C LEU A 73 -14.74 -1.75 1.35
N ASP A 74 -15.84 -1.02 1.57
CA ASP A 74 -16.01 0.34 1.07
C ASP A 74 -14.95 1.29 1.64
N GLU A 75 -14.47 2.23 0.83
CA GLU A 75 -13.46 3.20 1.28
C GLU A 75 -13.98 4.13 2.39
N SER A 76 -15.31 4.34 2.48
CA SER A 76 -15.93 5.12 3.55
C SER A 76 -15.73 4.51 4.94
N CYS A 77 -15.45 3.20 5.03
CA CYS A 77 -15.09 2.53 6.28
C CYS A 77 -13.76 3.05 6.86
N SER A 78 -12.96 3.78 6.08
CA SER A 78 -11.70 4.37 6.55
C SER A 78 -11.88 5.57 7.50
N LEU A 79 -13.07 6.16 7.66
CA LEU A 79 -13.35 7.27 8.60
C LEU A 79 -12.24 8.35 8.70
N ASN A 80 -11.60 8.68 7.56
CA ASN A 80 -10.45 9.61 7.40
C ASN A 80 -9.06 9.07 7.75
N ASP A 81 -8.93 7.86 8.30
CA ASP A 81 -7.66 7.24 8.63
C ASP A 81 -7.52 5.84 7.98
N PRO A 82 -6.60 5.68 7.01
CA PRO A 82 -6.40 4.41 6.33
C PRO A 82 -6.05 3.23 7.26
N LEU A 83 -5.47 3.48 8.44
CA LEU A 83 -5.14 2.42 9.41
C LEU A 83 -6.41 1.74 9.93
N ASN A 84 -7.48 2.51 10.15
CA ASN A 84 -8.76 1.96 10.60
C ASN A 84 -9.33 0.96 9.60
N TRP A 85 -9.24 1.24 8.30
CA TRP A 85 -9.68 0.30 7.27
C TRP A 85 -8.90 -1.01 7.34
N TRP A 86 -7.58 -0.96 7.47
CA TRP A 86 -6.75 -2.17 7.61
C TRP A 86 -6.97 -2.95 8.91
N ASN A 87 -7.49 -2.30 9.96
CA ASN A 87 -7.89 -2.98 11.20
C ASN A 87 -9.22 -3.74 11.05
N LEU A 88 -10.05 -3.39 10.06
CA LEU A 88 -11.31 -4.08 9.76
C LEU A 88 -11.12 -5.30 8.86
N ILE A 89 -9.97 -5.42 8.18
CA ILE A 89 -9.67 -6.52 7.28
C ILE A 89 -9.33 -7.76 8.09
N ASP A 90 -10.17 -8.78 7.95
CA ASP A 90 -9.92 -10.12 8.44
C ASP A 90 -9.60 -11.05 7.27
N THR A 91 -8.41 -11.67 7.27
CA THR A 91 -8.01 -12.60 6.21
C THR A 91 -8.10 -14.06 6.61
N ASP A 92 -8.73 -14.40 7.74
CA ASP A 92 -8.86 -15.78 8.20
C ASP A 92 -9.55 -16.66 7.14
N PRO A 93 -9.06 -17.89 6.87
CA PRO A 93 -7.96 -18.61 7.54
C PRO A 93 -6.56 -18.35 6.95
N ARG A 94 -6.40 -17.37 6.05
CA ARG A 94 -5.10 -17.01 5.46
C ARG A 94 -4.31 -16.09 6.42
N PRO A 95 -2.96 -16.13 6.37
CA PRO A 95 -2.13 -15.17 7.10
C PRO A 95 -2.48 -13.72 6.78
N ASN A 96 -2.55 -12.86 7.80
CA ASN A 96 -2.80 -11.40 7.67
C ASN A 96 -1.56 -10.64 7.16
N SER A 97 -0.88 -11.17 6.14
CA SER A 97 0.41 -10.68 5.62
C SER A 97 0.32 -9.23 5.13
N LEU A 98 -0.61 -8.94 4.21
CA LEU A 98 -0.79 -7.59 3.66
C LEU A 98 -1.30 -6.59 4.70
N PRO A 99 -2.36 -6.88 5.50
CA PRO A 99 -2.78 -5.99 6.57
C PRO A 99 -1.66 -5.66 7.58
N ARG A 100 -0.78 -6.62 7.88
CA ARG A 100 0.38 -6.39 8.77
C ARG A 100 1.39 -5.41 8.17
N ILE A 101 1.68 -5.51 6.86
CA ILE A 101 2.56 -4.58 6.17
C ILE A 101 1.93 -3.20 6.04
N ALA A 102 0.64 -3.14 5.70
CA ALA A 102 -0.07 -1.87 5.57
C ALA A 102 -0.10 -1.10 6.87
N ARG A 103 -0.45 -1.75 7.99
CA ARG A 103 -0.42 -1.11 9.31
C ARG A 103 0.97 -0.63 9.70
N HIS A 104 2.00 -1.42 9.40
CA HIS A 104 3.39 -1.03 9.66
C HIS A 104 3.79 0.22 8.87
N LEU A 105 3.50 0.26 7.56
CA LEU A 105 3.87 1.38 6.70
C LEU A 105 3.07 2.65 7.01
N LEU A 106 1.76 2.51 7.23
CA LEU A 106 0.86 3.64 7.51
C LEU A 106 1.12 4.25 8.88
N ALA A 107 1.48 3.44 9.89
CA ALA A 107 1.91 3.97 11.19
C ALA A 107 3.23 4.76 11.11
N ILE A 108 4.11 4.42 10.16
CA ILE A 108 5.39 5.12 9.94
C ILE A 108 5.22 6.35 9.05
N CYS A 109 4.22 6.39 8.18
CA CYS A 109 3.90 7.53 7.33
C CYS A 109 2.81 8.38 8.01
N PRO A 110 3.16 9.23 8.98
CA PRO A 110 2.18 9.81 9.88
C PRO A 110 1.81 11.15 9.28
N ASN A 111 0.74 11.24 8.47
CA ASN A 111 0.08 12.53 8.22
C ASN A 111 1.10 13.68 7.94
N SER A 112 2.14 13.42 7.14
CA SER A 112 3.12 14.48 6.92
C SER A 112 2.48 15.42 5.92
N ALA A 113 2.38 16.71 6.23
CA ALA A 113 2.07 17.75 5.24
C ALA A 113 3.02 17.70 4.01
N SER A 114 4.11 16.91 4.10
CA SER A 114 4.96 16.48 2.99
C SER A 114 4.34 15.40 2.11
N CYS A 115 3.60 14.42 2.67
CA CYS A 115 2.80 13.47 1.91
C CYS A 115 1.68 14.19 1.14
N GLU A 116 1.03 15.18 1.78
CA GLU A 116 0.01 16.02 1.12
C GLU A 116 0.52 16.83 -0.07
N ARG A 117 1.69 17.44 0.07
CA ARG A 117 2.35 18.13 -1.04
C ARG A 117 2.97 17.16 -2.06
N GLY A 118 3.34 15.96 -1.64
CA GLY A 118 3.71 14.83 -2.50
C GLY A 118 2.55 14.29 -3.32
N PHE A 119 1.31 14.29 -2.78
CA PHE A 119 0.09 13.83 -3.47
C PHE A 119 -0.14 14.62 -4.78
N SER A 120 0.12 15.93 -4.80
CA SER A 120 0.04 16.74 -6.05
C SER A 120 1.16 16.46 -7.05
N THR A 121 2.29 15.92 -6.60
CA THR A 121 3.48 15.66 -7.44
C THR A 121 3.45 14.25 -8.05
N LEU A 122 2.60 13.35 -7.52
CA LEU A 122 2.46 11.96 -7.96
C LEU A 122 1.45 11.77 -9.10
N GLY A 123 1.13 12.83 -9.85
CA GLY A 123 0.38 12.72 -11.12
C GLY A 123 1.06 11.78 -12.13
N TRP A 124 2.36 11.50 -11.98
CA TRP A 124 3.03 10.49 -12.77
C TRP A 124 2.74 9.05 -12.34
N LEU A 125 2.19 8.79 -11.15
CA LEU A 125 1.97 7.44 -10.64
C LEU A 125 0.72 6.79 -11.24
N PHE A 126 -0.28 7.62 -11.55
CA PHE A 126 -1.53 7.20 -12.13
C PHE A 126 -1.54 7.48 -13.65
N ASN A 127 -2.20 6.63 -14.41
CA ASN A 127 -2.62 7.01 -15.77
C ASN A 127 -3.86 7.89 -15.62
N ASP A 128 -3.81 9.10 -16.15
CA ASP A 128 -5.01 9.93 -16.35
C ASP A 128 -5.87 9.33 -17.48
#